data_AF-A0A960AK16-F1
#
_entry.id   AF-A0A960AK16-F1
#
_cell.length_a   1.000
_cell.length_b   1.000
_cell.length_c   1.000
_cell.angle_alpha   90.00
_cell.angle_beta   90.00
_cell.angle_gamma   90.00
#
_symmetry.space_group_name_H-M   'P 1'
#
loop_
_entity.id
_entity.type
_entity.pdbx_description
1 polymer ?
#
loop_
_entity_poly.entity_id
_entity_poly.type
_entity_poly.pdbx_seq_one_letter_code
_entity_poly.pdbx_strand_id
1 'polypeptide(L)'
;MVIDSWSLNRRWQRLRRPVAVGLIALGGVLMWSREHGPSVTVPTLVARADLAAGDMVEPDDVEVVAWPEDSRPQPVAADPGPIVGRRAACAIRAGEPLTTERVVGSSLLAATGPDAVAVALPADPLAESGLVRPGDRVNVVGAGSGTARVLADAAPVLTVDQEAGTVVAVPSTAAPTIVAAAAAGSIALVLAQA
;
A
#
# COMPACT_ATOMS: atom_id res chain seq x y z
N MET A 1 -84.53 -7.98 5.25
CA MET A 1 -83.50 -7.12 5.88
C MET A 1 -82.16 -7.50 5.28
N VAL A 2 -81.81 -6.89 4.13
CA VAL A 2 -80.57 -7.17 3.39
C VAL A 2 -79.55 -6.15 3.86
N ILE A 3 -78.51 -6.62 4.55
CA ILE A 3 -77.41 -5.77 5.00
C ILE A 3 -76.54 -5.46 3.78
N ASP A 4 -76.54 -4.19 3.39
CA ASP A 4 -75.90 -3.67 2.18
C ASP A 4 -74.37 -3.53 2.39
N SER A 5 -73.65 -4.66 2.31
CA SER A 5 -72.20 -4.76 2.52
C SER A 5 -71.36 -4.09 1.41
N TRP A 6 -71.99 -3.64 0.32
CA TRP A 6 -71.32 -3.06 -0.85
C TRP A 6 -70.81 -1.63 -0.64
N SER A 7 -71.39 -0.87 0.29
CA SER A 7 -71.04 0.55 0.50
C SER A 7 -69.79 0.77 1.35
N LEU A 8 -69.45 -0.18 2.25
CA LEU A 8 -68.22 -0.13 3.04
C LEU A 8 -66.97 -0.31 2.16
N ASN A 9 -67.04 -1.21 1.18
CA ASN A 9 -65.89 -1.60 0.36
C ASN A 9 -65.38 -0.46 -0.54
N ARG A 10 -66.28 0.41 -1.03
CA ARG A 10 -65.93 1.55 -1.89
C ARG A 10 -65.22 2.67 -1.12
N ARG A 11 -65.62 2.92 0.12
CA ARG A 11 -64.95 3.89 1.01
C ARG A 11 -63.59 3.37 1.46
N TRP A 12 -63.51 2.07 1.78
CA TRP A 12 -62.25 1.40 2.12
C TRP A 12 -61.25 1.39 0.95
N GLN A 13 -61.70 1.13 -0.27
CA GLN A 13 -60.84 1.21 -1.47
C GLN A 13 -60.36 2.64 -1.76
N ARG A 14 -61.18 3.67 -1.49
CA ARG A 14 -60.79 5.08 -1.65
C ARG A 14 -59.77 5.54 -0.62
N LEU A 15 -59.83 5.03 0.62
CA LEU A 15 -58.86 5.33 1.68
C LEU A 15 -57.56 4.51 1.54
N ARG A 16 -57.61 3.33 0.92
CA ARG A 16 -56.41 2.49 0.69
C ARG A 16 -55.35 3.14 -0.18
N ARG A 17 -55.75 3.89 -1.23
CA ARG A 17 -54.81 4.53 -2.17
C ARG A 17 -53.95 5.62 -1.52
N PRO A 18 -54.50 6.63 -0.82
CA PRO A 18 -53.67 7.64 -0.15
C PRO A 18 -52.84 7.05 0.99
N VAL A 19 -53.34 6.03 1.71
CA VAL A 19 -52.55 5.34 2.75
C VAL A 19 -51.36 4.60 2.13
N ALA A 20 -51.55 3.88 1.03
CA ALA A 20 -50.46 3.20 0.35
C ALA A 20 -49.40 4.18 -0.17
N VAL A 21 -49.82 5.30 -0.77
CA VAL A 21 -48.90 6.36 -1.21
C VAL A 21 -48.17 6.99 -0.03
N GLY A 22 -48.87 7.24 1.08
CA GLY A 22 -48.26 7.75 2.31
C GLY A 22 -47.22 6.80 2.90
N LEU A 23 -47.49 5.49 2.91
CA LEU A 23 -46.54 4.48 3.37
C LEU A 23 -45.31 4.37 2.44
N ILE A 24 -45.51 4.45 1.13
CA ILE A 24 -44.40 4.45 0.16
C ILE A 24 -43.56 5.72 0.32
N ALA A 25 -44.19 6.88 0.45
CA ALA A 25 -43.48 8.15 0.66
C ALA A 25 -42.70 8.15 1.98
N LEU A 26 -43.30 7.67 3.07
CA LEU A 26 -42.63 7.52 4.36
C LEU A 26 -41.46 6.54 4.27
N GLY A 27 -41.63 5.41 3.58
CA GLY A 27 -40.55 4.46 3.32
C GLY A 27 -39.40 5.09 2.53
N GLY A 28 -39.71 5.90 1.51
CA GLY A 28 -38.73 6.66 0.74
C GLY A 28 -37.96 7.67 1.58
N VAL A 29 -38.67 8.42 2.44
CA VAL A 29 -38.04 9.38 3.37
C VAL A 29 -37.15 8.65 4.39
N LEU A 30 -37.60 7.51 4.91
CA LEU A 30 -36.80 6.71 5.84
C LEU A 30 -35.54 6.12 5.18
N MET A 31 -35.62 5.63 3.93
CA MET A 31 -34.43 5.17 3.20
C MET A 31 -33.47 6.33 2.91
N TRP A 32 -33.98 7.46 2.42
CA TRP A 32 -33.18 8.67 2.19
C TRP A 32 -32.46 9.10 3.47
N SER A 33 -33.16 9.14 4.59
CA SER A 33 -32.60 9.55 5.88
C SER A 33 -31.53 8.58 6.40
N ARG A 34 -31.61 7.28 6.07
CA ARG A 34 -30.58 6.31 6.46
C ARG A 34 -29.32 6.46 5.60
N GLU A 35 -29.48 6.76 4.32
CA GLU A 35 -28.35 6.99 3.40
C GLU A 35 -27.65 8.32 3.64
N HIS A 36 -28.37 9.34 4.13
CA HIS A 36 -27.84 10.70 4.36
C HIS A 36 -27.68 11.04 5.85
N GLY A 37 -27.73 10.04 6.75
CA GLY A 37 -27.43 10.27 8.16
C GLY A 37 -25.97 10.71 8.35
N PRO A 38 -25.65 11.49 9.40
CA PRO A 38 -24.25 11.86 9.67
C PRO A 38 -23.44 10.58 9.89
N SER A 39 -22.52 10.30 8.97
CA SER A 39 -21.57 9.20 9.11
C SER A 39 -20.60 9.51 10.23
N VAL A 40 -20.33 8.52 11.08
CA VAL A 40 -19.26 8.64 12.07
C VAL A 40 -17.95 8.75 11.30
N THR A 41 -17.21 9.82 11.54
CA THR A 41 -15.90 10.03 10.91
C THR A 41 -14.80 9.87 11.95
N VAL A 42 -13.67 9.36 11.49
CA VAL A 42 -12.47 9.15 12.30
C VAL A 42 -11.28 9.87 11.66
N PRO A 43 -10.30 10.35 12.46
CA PRO A 43 -9.12 11.02 11.94
C PRO A 43 -8.24 10.04 11.16
N THR A 44 -7.95 10.37 9.91
CA THR A 44 -7.16 9.54 8.99
C THR A 44 -6.07 10.40 8.34
N LEU A 45 -4.83 9.93 8.42
CA LEU A 45 -3.71 10.59 7.75
C LEU A 45 -3.72 10.25 6.26
N VAL A 46 -3.68 11.28 5.41
CA VAL A 46 -3.61 11.16 3.95
C VAL A 46 -2.44 11.95 3.39
N ALA A 47 -2.00 11.59 2.19
CA ALA A 47 -1.04 12.37 1.45
C ALA A 47 -1.69 13.66 0.92
N ARG A 48 -1.05 14.80 1.14
CA ARG A 48 -1.48 16.11 0.64
C ARG A 48 -1.01 16.36 -0.80
N ALA A 49 0.15 15.79 -1.16
CA ALA A 49 0.76 15.87 -2.48
C ALA A 49 1.12 14.47 -3.01
N ASP A 50 1.43 14.39 -4.29
CA ASP A 50 1.97 13.17 -4.88
C ASP A 50 3.40 12.93 -4.37
N LEU A 51 3.65 11.74 -3.84
CA LEU A 51 4.96 11.25 -3.40
C LEU A 51 5.42 10.14 -4.33
N ALA A 52 6.62 10.26 -4.89
CA ALA A 52 7.25 9.18 -5.63
C ALA A 52 7.84 8.12 -4.69
N ALA A 53 8.10 6.93 -5.23
CA ALA A 53 8.80 5.90 -4.47
C ALA A 53 10.20 6.41 -4.08
N GLY A 54 10.52 6.32 -2.79
CA GLY A 54 11.77 6.80 -2.22
C GLY A 54 11.71 8.22 -1.67
N ASP A 55 10.68 9.02 -1.94
CA ASP A 55 10.59 10.40 -1.42
C ASP A 55 10.50 10.42 0.10
N MET A 56 11.13 11.40 0.73
CA MET A 56 11.00 11.61 2.17
C MET A 56 9.65 12.26 2.44
N VAL A 57 8.90 11.73 3.39
CA VAL A 57 7.62 12.31 3.80
C VAL A 57 7.90 13.47 4.74
N GLU A 58 7.65 14.69 4.28
CA GLU A 58 7.78 15.91 5.07
C GLU A 58 6.47 16.23 5.81
N PRO A 59 6.50 17.05 6.87
CA PRO A 59 5.28 17.48 7.57
C PRO A 59 4.25 18.14 6.66
N ASP A 60 4.70 18.83 5.60
CA ASP A 60 3.83 19.55 4.66
C ASP A 60 3.17 18.63 3.62
N ASP A 61 3.65 17.39 3.49
CA ASP A 61 3.15 16.39 2.54
C ASP A 61 1.98 15.57 3.10
N VAL A 62 1.64 15.75 4.37
CA VAL A 62 0.61 14.96 5.05
C VAL A 62 -0.44 15.86 5.68
N GLU A 63 -1.68 15.37 5.69
CA GLU A 63 -2.77 16.04 6.38
C GLU A 63 -3.71 15.02 7.03
N VAL A 64 -4.38 15.44 8.11
CA VAL A 64 -5.37 14.61 8.79
C VAL A 64 -6.75 15.05 8.33
N VAL A 65 -7.49 14.12 7.73
CA VAL A 65 -8.86 14.35 7.24
C VAL A 65 -9.86 13.50 8.01
N ALA A 66 -11.10 13.98 8.08
CA ALA A 66 -12.22 13.24 8.64
C ALA A 66 -12.69 12.20 7.61
N TRP A 67 -12.43 10.91 7.86
CA TRP A 67 -12.78 9.82 6.95
C TRP A 67 -13.94 9.00 7.52
N PRO A 68 -14.94 8.59 6.72
CA PRO A 68 -16.02 7.74 7.21
C PRO A 68 -15.49 6.42 7.80
N GLU A 69 -15.88 6.11 9.03
CA GLU A 69 -15.37 4.92 9.74
C GLU A 69 -15.59 3.62 8.94
N ASP A 70 -16.77 3.49 8.33
CA ASP A 70 -17.18 2.31 7.55
C ASP A 70 -16.36 2.07 6.27
N SER A 71 -15.71 3.11 5.73
CA SER A 71 -14.92 3.04 4.49
C SER A 71 -13.44 3.33 4.69
N ARG A 72 -12.99 3.45 5.95
CA ARG A 72 -11.59 3.67 6.27
C ARG A 72 -10.77 2.41 5.95
N PRO A 73 -9.74 2.49 5.10
CA PRO A 73 -8.83 1.36 4.91
C PRO A 73 -8.08 1.05 6.21
N GLN A 74 -7.86 -0.23 6.50
CA GLN A 74 -7.02 -0.68 7.60
C GLN A 74 -5.87 -1.53 7.05
N PRO A 75 -4.64 -1.39 7.56
CA PRO A 75 -4.20 -0.46 8.62
C PRO A 75 -3.89 0.94 8.08
N VAL A 76 -4.39 2.02 8.71
CA VAL A 76 -4.12 3.43 8.33
C VAL A 76 -3.64 4.23 9.55
N ALA A 77 -2.59 5.02 9.38
CA ALA A 77 -2.06 5.89 10.42
C ALA A 77 -3.07 6.99 10.79
N ALA A 78 -3.21 7.27 12.09
CA ALA A 78 -4.01 8.38 12.60
C ALA A 78 -3.16 9.58 13.02
N ASP A 79 -1.84 9.40 13.12
CA ASP A 79 -0.87 10.38 13.61
C ASP A 79 0.26 10.54 12.56
N PRO A 80 0.68 11.77 12.22
CA PRO A 80 1.86 12.02 11.41
C PRO A 80 3.18 11.49 11.99
N GLY A 81 3.34 11.43 13.32
CA GLY A 81 4.59 11.08 14.00
C GLY A 81 5.31 9.82 13.49
N PRO A 82 4.62 8.67 13.32
CA PRO A 82 5.22 7.44 12.78
C PRO A 82 5.50 7.44 11.27
N ILE A 83 5.11 8.50 10.54
CA ILE A 83 5.16 8.57 9.07
C ILE A 83 6.13 9.67 8.60
N VAL A 84 6.14 10.82 9.26
CA VAL A 84 7.02 11.94 8.93
C VAL A 84 8.49 11.55 9.14
N GLY A 85 9.36 11.94 8.20
CA GLY A 85 10.79 11.63 8.21
C GLY A 85 11.14 10.21 7.73
N ARG A 86 10.14 9.41 7.37
CA ARG A 86 10.30 8.12 6.70
C ARG A 86 10.22 8.31 5.18
N ARG A 87 10.59 7.30 4.39
CA ARG A 87 10.54 7.37 2.92
C ARG A 87 9.39 6.55 2.34
N ALA A 88 8.68 7.07 1.35
CA ALA A 88 7.62 6.34 0.67
C ALA A 88 8.17 5.05 0.02
N ALA A 89 7.58 3.91 0.34
CA ALA A 89 8.00 2.60 -0.20
C ALA A 89 7.62 2.44 -1.68
N CYS A 90 6.53 3.10 -2.08
CA CYS A 90 5.97 3.11 -3.42
C CYS A 90 5.43 4.51 -3.73
N ALA A 91 4.98 4.73 -4.96
CA ALA A 91 4.27 5.97 -5.28
C ALA A 91 2.95 6.06 -4.49
N ILE A 92 2.64 7.26 -3.99
CA ILE A 92 1.43 7.58 -3.23
C ILE A 92 0.85 8.86 -3.83
N ARG A 93 -0.42 8.85 -4.24
CA ARG A 93 -1.08 10.04 -4.78
C ARG A 93 -1.70 10.90 -3.70
N ALA A 94 -1.86 12.18 -3.99
CA ALA A 94 -2.63 13.10 -3.16
C ALA A 94 -4.04 12.53 -2.88
N GLY A 95 -4.45 12.60 -1.60
CA GLY A 95 -5.70 12.04 -1.09
C GLY A 95 -5.64 10.56 -0.71
N GLU A 96 -4.55 9.85 -0.98
CA GLU A 96 -4.41 8.45 -0.55
C GLU A 96 -4.17 8.34 0.96
N PRO A 97 -4.84 7.40 1.65
CA PRO A 97 -4.57 7.09 3.05
C PRO A 97 -3.16 6.51 3.26
N LEU A 98 -2.47 7.03 4.27
CA LEU A 98 -1.12 6.61 4.61
C LEU A 98 -1.15 5.46 5.61
N THR A 99 -0.36 4.42 5.32
CA THR A 99 -0.22 3.23 6.15
C THR A 99 1.25 3.09 6.58
N THR A 100 1.49 2.61 7.79
CA THR A 100 2.86 2.42 8.31
C THR A 100 3.69 1.45 7.46
N GLU A 101 3.03 0.57 6.72
CA GLU A 101 3.61 -0.43 5.81
C GLU A 101 4.05 0.17 4.47
N ARG A 102 3.41 1.25 4.00
CA ARG A 102 3.75 1.93 2.73
C ARG A 102 4.87 2.94 2.87
N VAL A 103 5.45 3.06 4.05
CA VAL A 103 6.58 3.93 4.33
C VAL A 103 7.69 3.08 4.93
N VAL A 104 8.93 3.32 4.54
CA VAL A 104 10.12 2.60 5.01
C VAL A 104 10.97 3.56 5.82
N GLY A 105 11.87 3.06 6.67
CA GLY A 105 12.75 3.93 7.49
C GLY A 105 13.57 4.95 6.66
N SER A 106 14.49 5.68 7.30
CA SER A 106 15.33 6.69 6.63
C SER A 106 16.06 6.16 5.38
N SER A 107 16.25 4.85 5.29
CA SER A 107 16.61 4.09 4.08
C SER A 107 15.98 2.69 4.09
N LEU A 108 15.86 2.04 2.93
CA LEU A 108 15.52 0.61 2.82
C LEU A 108 16.54 -0.28 3.56
N LEU A 109 17.79 0.18 3.66
CA LEU A 109 18.83 -0.50 4.43
C LEU A 109 18.49 -0.53 5.94
N ALA A 110 18.01 0.58 6.49
CA ALA A 110 17.62 0.65 7.91
C ALA A 110 16.47 -0.31 8.25
N ALA A 111 15.61 -0.64 7.29
CA ALA A 111 14.55 -1.63 7.47
C ALA A 111 15.04 -3.09 7.44
N THR A 112 16.28 -3.34 6.96
CA THR A 112 16.84 -4.70 6.86
C THR A 112 17.48 -5.16 8.19
N GLY A 113 17.86 -4.23 9.07
CA GLY A 113 18.44 -4.51 10.38
C GLY A 113 19.80 -3.85 10.60
N PRO A 114 20.30 -3.82 11.85
CA PRO A 114 21.51 -3.08 12.22
C PRO A 114 22.80 -3.65 11.61
N ASP A 115 22.82 -4.94 11.26
CA ASP A 115 23.99 -5.63 10.70
C ASP A 115 24.02 -5.68 9.16
N ALA A 116 23.05 -5.02 8.52
CA ALA A 116 22.95 -4.95 7.07
C ALA A 116 23.83 -3.83 6.51
N VAL A 117 24.51 -4.12 5.41
CA VAL A 117 25.26 -3.14 4.62
C VAL A 117 24.80 -3.15 3.18
N ALA A 118 24.81 -1.97 2.54
CA ALA A 118 24.48 -1.84 1.13
C ALA A 118 25.72 -2.19 0.28
N VAL A 119 25.55 -3.11 -0.67
CA VAL A 119 26.58 -3.47 -1.66
C VAL A 119 26.06 -3.17 -3.05
N ALA A 120 26.83 -2.40 -3.81
CA ALA A 120 26.58 -2.15 -5.22
C ALA A 120 27.09 -3.33 -6.05
N LEU A 121 26.22 -3.86 -6.89
CA LEU A 121 26.52 -4.89 -7.87
C LEU A 121 26.50 -4.25 -9.26
N PRO A 122 27.37 -4.69 -10.18
CA PRO A 122 27.38 -4.19 -11.55
C PRO A 122 26.03 -4.45 -12.23
N ALA A 123 25.77 -3.71 -13.31
CA ALA A 123 24.60 -3.93 -14.15
C ALA A 123 24.53 -5.39 -14.61
N ASP A 124 23.33 -5.94 -14.54
CA ASP A 124 23.03 -7.32 -14.91
C ASP A 124 21.76 -7.35 -15.80
N PRO A 125 21.54 -8.43 -16.57
CA PRO A 125 20.39 -8.53 -17.46
C PRO A 125 19.03 -8.36 -16.76
N LEU A 126 18.91 -8.69 -15.47
CA LEU A 126 17.67 -8.50 -14.72
C LEU A 126 17.43 -7.02 -14.38
N ALA A 127 18.47 -6.26 -14.05
CA ALA A 127 18.39 -4.81 -13.89
C ALA A 127 18.04 -4.12 -15.21
N GLU A 128 18.72 -4.50 -16.31
CA GLU A 128 18.49 -3.93 -17.65
C GLU A 128 17.09 -4.22 -18.19
N SER A 129 16.55 -5.42 -17.92
CA SER A 129 15.20 -5.81 -18.35
C SER A 129 14.09 -5.17 -17.52
N GLY A 130 14.41 -4.49 -16.42
CA GLY A 130 13.42 -3.93 -15.49
C GLY A 130 12.60 -4.99 -14.75
N LEU A 131 13.07 -6.24 -14.72
CA LEU A 131 12.41 -7.35 -14.02
C LEU A 131 12.66 -7.32 -12.51
N VAL A 132 13.76 -6.71 -12.07
CA VAL A 132 14.06 -6.47 -10.66
C VAL A 132 13.66 -5.06 -10.30
N ARG A 133 12.97 -4.91 -9.17
CA ARG A 133 12.49 -3.63 -8.63
C ARG A 133 12.98 -3.43 -7.20
N PRO A 134 13.10 -2.17 -6.74
CA PRO A 134 13.29 -1.89 -5.32
C PRO A 134 12.22 -2.59 -4.48
N GLY A 135 12.64 -3.28 -3.43
CA GLY A 135 11.78 -4.11 -2.57
C GLY A 135 11.75 -5.60 -2.93
N ASP A 136 12.21 -6.00 -4.13
CA ASP A 136 12.33 -7.41 -4.49
C ASP A 136 13.41 -8.12 -3.64
N ARG A 137 13.37 -9.45 -3.65
CA ARG A 137 14.38 -10.29 -3.00
C ARG A 137 15.12 -11.11 -4.03
N VAL A 138 16.45 -11.01 -3.99
CA VAL A 138 17.34 -11.67 -4.94
C VAL A 138 18.37 -12.53 -4.22
N ASN A 139 18.73 -13.63 -4.86
CA ASN A 139 19.88 -14.42 -4.45
C ASN A 139 21.10 -13.91 -5.21
N VAL A 140 22.15 -13.58 -4.47
CA VAL A 140 23.43 -13.16 -5.03
C VAL A 140 24.29 -14.41 -5.16
N VAL A 141 24.58 -14.83 -6.39
CA VAL A 141 25.38 -16.02 -6.67
C VAL A 141 26.75 -15.61 -7.16
N GLY A 142 27.80 -16.16 -6.56
CA GLY A 142 29.18 -15.98 -6.97
C GLY A 142 29.75 -17.26 -7.56
N ALA A 143 30.50 -17.16 -8.64
CA ALA A 143 31.30 -18.24 -9.19
C ALA A 143 32.76 -18.11 -8.74
N GLY A 144 33.31 -19.20 -8.19
CA GLY A 144 34.71 -19.31 -7.80
C GLY A 144 35.21 -20.74 -8.01
N SER A 145 36.44 -20.88 -8.52
CA SER A 145 37.13 -22.17 -8.71
C SER A 145 36.28 -23.26 -9.39
N GLY A 146 35.48 -22.88 -10.40
CA GLY A 146 34.66 -23.82 -11.19
C GLY A 146 33.32 -24.22 -10.55
N THR A 147 32.94 -23.64 -9.42
CA THR A 147 31.65 -23.89 -8.76
C THR A 147 30.90 -22.59 -8.48
N ALA A 148 29.58 -22.58 -8.70
CA ALA A 148 28.69 -21.49 -8.32
C ALA A 148 28.15 -21.73 -6.91
N ARG A 149 28.12 -20.68 -6.07
CA ARG A 149 27.56 -20.73 -4.71
C ARG A 149 26.75 -19.47 -4.41
N VAL A 150 25.71 -19.63 -3.62
CA VAL A 150 24.94 -18.49 -3.09
C VAL A 150 25.80 -17.77 -2.05
N LEU A 151 26.02 -16.47 -2.26
CA LEU A 151 26.78 -15.58 -1.38
C LEU A 151 25.85 -14.81 -0.43
N ALA A 152 24.64 -14.46 -0.89
CA ALA A 152 23.57 -13.94 -0.09
C ALA A 152 22.24 -14.52 -0.57
N ASP A 153 21.43 -14.98 0.38
CA ASP A 153 20.09 -15.53 0.14
C ASP A 153 19.04 -14.47 0.49
N ALA A 154 18.03 -14.33 -0.37
CA ALA A 154 16.90 -13.43 -0.22
C ALA A 154 17.28 -11.97 0.13
N ALA A 155 18.37 -11.47 -0.47
CA ALA A 155 18.88 -10.13 -0.24
C ALA A 155 17.88 -9.07 -0.75
N PRO A 156 17.44 -8.12 0.10
CA PRO A 156 16.52 -7.06 -0.32
C PRO A 156 17.21 -6.13 -1.32
N VAL A 157 16.52 -5.84 -2.42
CA VAL A 157 16.93 -4.85 -3.40
C VAL A 157 16.57 -3.47 -2.88
N LEU A 158 17.60 -2.62 -2.73
CA LEU A 158 17.46 -1.26 -2.22
C LEU A 158 17.21 -0.27 -3.35
N THR A 159 17.94 -0.41 -4.45
CA THR A 159 17.71 0.41 -5.65
C THR A 159 18.22 -0.33 -6.88
N VAL A 160 17.66 0.02 -8.03
CA VAL A 160 18.02 -0.53 -9.33
C VAL A 160 18.22 0.63 -10.27
N ASP A 161 19.39 0.67 -10.91
CA ASP A 161 19.70 1.57 -12.01
C ASP A 161 20.15 0.73 -13.20
N GLN A 162 19.62 1.02 -14.39
CA GLN A 162 19.88 0.22 -15.59
C GLN A 162 21.32 0.36 -16.09
N GLU A 163 21.99 1.48 -15.79
CA GLU A 163 23.36 1.74 -16.23
C GLU A 163 24.37 1.51 -15.10
N ALA A 164 24.03 1.92 -13.87
CA ALA A 164 24.91 1.82 -12.70
C ALA A 164 24.80 0.49 -11.95
N GLY A 165 23.72 -0.27 -12.16
CA GLY A 165 23.50 -1.59 -11.58
C GLY A 165 22.59 -1.61 -10.35
N THR A 166 22.68 -2.68 -9.57
CA THR A 166 21.72 -2.98 -8.49
C THR A 166 22.38 -2.88 -7.12
N VAL A 167 21.73 -2.20 -6.18
CA VAL A 167 22.19 -2.12 -4.79
C VAL A 167 21.34 -3.05 -3.93
N VAL A 168 21.99 -3.97 -3.22
CA VAL A 168 21.34 -4.94 -2.32
C VAL A 168 21.79 -4.76 -0.88
N ALA A 169 20.90 -5.03 0.07
CA ALA A 169 21.27 -5.18 1.47
C ALA A 169 21.75 -6.60 1.74
N VAL A 170 22.94 -6.73 2.31
CA VAL A 170 23.55 -8.02 2.66
C VAL A 170 24.11 -7.95 4.08
N PRO A 171 24.29 -9.09 4.77
CA PRO A 171 24.99 -9.12 6.05
C PRO A 171 26.42 -8.56 5.92
N SER A 172 26.86 -7.76 6.88
CA SER A 172 28.22 -7.20 6.94
C SER A 172 29.33 -8.26 6.80
N THR A 173 29.07 -9.48 7.26
CA THR A 173 29.98 -10.64 7.15
C THR A 173 30.12 -11.19 5.73
N ALA A 174 29.08 -11.06 4.90
CA ALA A 174 29.08 -11.54 3.52
C ALA A 174 29.62 -10.49 2.52
N ALA A 175 29.53 -9.20 2.88
CA ALA A 175 29.87 -8.09 2.00
C ALA A 175 31.27 -8.16 1.36
N PRO A 176 32.37 -8.47 2.07
CA PRO A 176 33.70 -8.52 1.46
C PRO A 176 33.81 -9.57 0.34
N THR A 177 33.15 -10.71 0.53
CA THR A 177 33.14 -11.80 -0.44
C THR A 177 32.35 -11.42 -1.70
N ILE A 178 31.20 -10.75 -1.50
CA ILE A 178 30.34 -10.28 -2.58
C ILE A 178 31.04 -9.20 -3.39
N VAL A 179 31.68 -8.23 -2.72
CA VAL A 179 32.46 -7.17 -3.38
C VAL A 179 33.62 -7.76 -4.19
N ALA A 180 34.34 -8.76 -3.64
CA ALA A 180 35.41 -9.43 -4.35
C ALA A 180 34.91 -10.18 -5.60
N ALA A 181 33.78 -10.88 -5.50
CA ALA A 181 33.16 -11.59 -6.62
C ALA A 181 32.62 -10.62 -7.70
N ALA A 182 32.03 -9.50 -7.28
CA ALA A 182 31.59 -8.44 -8.18
C ALA A 182 32.76 -7.82 -8.95
N ALA A 183 33.87 -7.51 -8.25
CA ALA A 183 35.08 -6.97 -8.87
C ALA A 183 35.75 -7.96 -9.83
N ALA A 184 35.61 -9.27 -9.59
CA ALA A 184 36.10 -10.33 -10.47
C ALA A 184 35.18 -10.60 -11.68
N GLY A 185 34.02 -9.95 -11.77
CA GLY A 185 33.02 -10.19 -12.82
C GLY A 185 32.38 -11.58 -12.74
N SER A 186 32.43 -12.23 -11.57
CA SER A 186 31.93 -13.60 -11.38
C SER A 186 30.66 -13.64 -10.51
N ILE A 187 29.80 -12.64 -10.67
CA ILE A 187 28.56 -12.49 -9.91
C ILE A 187 27.33 -12.55 -10.82
N ALA A 188 26.25 -13.15 -10.32
CA ALA A 188 24.96 -13.20 -10.99
C ALA A 188 23.84 -12.98 -9.98
N LEU A 189 22.81 -12.23 -10.39
CA LEU A 189 21.57 -12.10 -9.65
C LEU A 189 20.59 -13.18 -10.09
N VAL A 190 19.94 -13.79 -9.11
CA VAL A 190 18.85 -14.75 -9.35
C VAL A 190 17.62 -14.22 -8.63
N LEU A 191 16.58 -13.90 -9.39
CA LEU A 191 15.29 -13.50 -8.83
C LEU A 191 14.62 -14.74 -8.23
N ALA A 192 14.42 -14.76 -6.91
CA ALA A 192 13.62 -15.79 -6.26
C ALA A 192 12.16 -15.37 -6.37
N GLN A 193 11.31 -16.17 -7.05
CA GLN A 193 9.86 -15.97 -6.94
C GLN A 193 9.44 -16.36 -5.53
N ALA A 194 8.80 -15.42 -4.83
CA ALA A 194 8.13 -15.67 -3.55
C ALA A 194 6.87 -16.51 -3.75
#